data_AF-A0A7X4E780-F1
#
_entry.id   AF-A0A7X4E780-F1
#
_cell.length_a   1.000
_cell.length_b   1.000
_cell.length_c   1.000
_cell.angle_alpha   90.00
_cell.angle_beta   90.00
_cell.angle_gamma   90.00
#
_symmetry.space_group_name_H-M   'P 1'
#
loop_
_entity.id
_entity.type
_entity.pdbx_description
1 polymer ?
#
loop_
_entity_poly.entity_id
_entity_poly.type
_entity_poly.pdbx_seq_one_letter_code
_entity_poly.pdbx_strand_id
1 'polypeptide(L)' 'MPDRLPADVAALLRRKRVWHRAQATRPLQEKVRILLELQRQDLPLIARQRPLRPWERPWDVTP' A
#
# COMPACT_ATOMS: atom_id res chain seq x y z
N MET A 1 12.14 -31.74 7.32
CA MET A 1 13.14 -30.66 7.17
C MET A 1 12.35 -29.38 6.93
N PRO A 2 12.50 -28.30 7.73
CA PRO A 2 11.83 -27.06 7.37
C PRO A 2 12.47 -26.55 6.07
N ASP A 3 11.65 -26.31 5.04
CA ASP A 3 12.11 -25.78 3.76
C ASP A 3 12.88 -24.49 3.99
N ARG A 4 14.20 -24.57 3.82
CA ARG A 4 15.08 -23.42 3.97
C ARG A 4 14.86 -22.54 2.75
N LEU A 5 14.19 -21.41 2.95
CA LEU A 5 13.96 -20.44 1.89
C LEU A 5 15.29 -20.08 1.19
N PRO A 6 15.29 -19.93 -0.14
CA PRO A 6 16.42 -19.38 -0.86
C PRO A 6 16.91 -18.05 -0.23
N ALA A 7 18.23 -17.85 -0.22
CA ALA A 7 18.85 -16.77 0.55
C ALA A 7 18.40 -15.36 0.09
N ASP A 8 18.15 -15.21 -1.21
CA ASP A 8 17.57 -14.04 -1.84
C ASP A 8 16.14 -13.77 -1.38
N VAL A 9 15.29 -14.80 -1.32
CA VAL A 9 13.92 -14.70 -0.82
C VAL A 9 13.91 -14.31 0.65
N ALA A 10 14.79 -14.93 1.47
CA ALA A 10 14.94 -14.57 2.87
C ALA A 10 15.39 -13.10 3.06
N ALA A 11 16.29 -12.61 2.19
CA ALA A 11 16.73 -11.22 2.19
C ALA A 11 15.62 -10.25 1.81
N LEU A 12 14.82 -10.58 0.79
CA LEU A 12 13.65 -9.81 0.36
C LEU A 12 12.64 -9.68 1.50
N LEU A 13 12.28 -10.79 2.14
CA LEU A 13 11.32 -10.80 3.24
C LEU A 13 11.81 -10.00 4.44
N ARG A 14 13.11 -10.04 4.74
CA ARG A 14 13.71 -9.19 5.78
C ARG A 14 13.57 -7.71 5.44
N ARG A 15 13.88 -7.31 4.21
CA ARG A 15 13.72 -5.91 3.75
C ARG A 15 12.26 -5.47 3.82
N LYS A 16 11.32 -6.33 3.39
CA LYS A 16 9.88 -6.09 3.51
C LYS A 16 9.47 -5.85 4.96
N ARG A 17 9.94 -6.68 5.92
CA ARG A 17 9.67 -6.48 7.35
C ARG A 17 10.21 -5.16 7.89
N VAL A 18 11.43 -4.78 7.50
CA VAL A 18 12.02 -3.49 7.89
C VAL A 18 11.17 -2.33 7.36
N TRP A 19 10.78 -2.39 6.09
CA TRP A 19 9.90 -1.39 5.49
C TRP A 19 8.54 -1.29 6.19
N HIS A 20 7.90 -2.41 6.52
CA HIS A 20 6.63 -2.41 7.26
C HIS A 20 6.75 -1.74 8.63
N ARG A 21 7.85 -1.98 9.36
CA ARG A 21 8.09 -1.32 10.65
C ARG A 21 8.22 0.20 10.48
N ALA A 22 9.00 0.65 9.51
CA ALA A 22 9.16 2.07 9.21
C ALA A 22 7.84 2.74 8.76
N GLN A 23 7.00 2.03 8.00
CA GLN A 23 5.67 2.50 7.63
C GLN A 23 4.72 2.59 8.84
N ALA A 24 4.75 1.59 9.72
CA ALA A 24 3.91 1.57 10.91
C ALA A 24 4.17 2.77 11.83
N THR A 25 5.40 3.24 11.91
CA THR A 25 5.79 4.40 12.74
C THR A 25 5.53 5.76 12.09
N ARG A 26 5.02 5.82 10.85
CA ARG A 26 4.71 7.11 10.22
C ARG A 26 3.55 7.83 10.92
N PRO A 27 3.58 9.17 10.99
CA PRO A 27 2.45 9.97 11.44
C PRO A 27 1.17 9.64 10.66
N LEU A 28 0.01 9.79 11.29
CA LEU A 28 -1.28 9.50 10.65
C LEU A 28 -1.50 10.36 9.40
N GLN A 29 -1.17 11.65 9.47
CA GLN A 29 -1.25 12.60 8.34
C GLN A 29 -0.48 12.10 7.13
N GLU A 30 0.75 11.61 7.34
CA GLU A 30 1.60 11.09 6.27
C GLU A 30 1.01 9.80 5.66
N LYS A 31 0.39 8.94 6.48
CA LYS A 31 -0.32 7.74 5.99
C LYS A 31 -1.53 8.10 5.14
N VAL A 32 -2.32 9.10 5.57
CA VAL A 32 -3.47 9.61 4.81
C VAL A 32 -3.00 10.20 3.48
N ARG A 33 -1.95 11.02 3.49
CA ARG A 33 -1.34 11.57 2.27
C ARG A 33 -0.97 10.48 1.26
N ILE A 34 -0.28 9.42 1.72
CA ILE A 34 0.11 8.27 0.88
C ILE A 34 -1.13 7.55 0.33
N LEU A 35 -2.14 7.31 1.17
CA LEU A 35 -3.37 6.65 0.75
C LEU A 35 -4.08 7.44 -0.37
N LEU A 36 -4.22 8.77 -0.21
CA LEU A 36 -4.84 9.62 -1.22
C LEU A 36 -4.02 9.68 -2.52
N GLU A 37 -2.68 9.62 -2.42
CA GLU A 37 -1.80 9.53 -3.58
C GLU A 37 -2.00 8.22 -4.36
N LEU A 38 -2.05 7.08 -3.67
CA LEU A 38 -2.35 5.78 -4.28
C LEU A 38 -3.76 5.76 -4.89
N GLN A 39 -4.75 6.32 -4.21
CA GLN A 39 -6.13 6.41 -4.71
C GLN A 39 -6.20 7.17 -6.04
N ARG A 40 -5.44 8.28 -6.19
CA ARG A 40 -5.38 9.04 -7.45
C ARG A 40 -4.78 8.24 -8.61
N GLN A 41 -3.89 7.30 -8.33
CA GLN A 41 -3.26 6.44 -9.34
C GLN A 41 -4.15 5.24 -9.70
N ASP A 42 -4.73 4.59 -8.69
CA ASP A 42 -5.42 3.30 -8.86
C ASP A 42 -6.87 3.44 -9.31
N LEU A 43 -7.62 4.43 -8.82
CA LEU A 43 -9.04 4.56 -9.15
C LEU A 43 -9.32 4.69 -10.65
N PRO A 44 -8.54 5.46 -11.44
CA PRO A 44 -8.72 5.49 -12.88
C PRO A 44 -8.54 4.12 -13.54
N LEU A 45 -7.62 3.30 -13.03
CA LEU A 45 -7.37 1.95 -13.54
C LEU A 45 -8.54 1.01 -13.23
N ILE A 46 -9.09 1.10 -12.02
CA ILE A 46 -10.27 0.31 -11.62
C ILE A 46 -11.49 0.75 -12.42
N ALA A 47 -11.71 2.06 -12.56
CA ALA A 47 -12.84 2.65 -13.29
C ALA A 47 -12.89 2.21 -14.76
N ARG A 48 -11.73 1.96 -15.38
CA ARG A 48 -11.64 1.41 -16.74
C ARG A 48 -12.15 -0.03 -16.87
N GLN A 49 -12.11 -0.80 -15.78
CA GLN A 49 -12.53 -2.20 -15.78
C GLN A 49 -13.95 -2.39 -15.25
N ARG A 50 -14.38 -1.54 -14.30
CA ARG A 50 -15.70 -1.57 -13.69
C ARG A 50 -16.08 -0.24 -13.04
N PRO A 51 -17.37 0.05 -12.84
CA PRO A 51 -17.78 1.16 -12.00
C PRO A 51 -17.20 1.06 -10.58
N LEU A 52 -16.81 2.22 -10.04
CA LEU A 52 -16.37 2.34 -8.64
C LEU A 52 -17.56 2.13 -7.70
N ARG A 53 -17.36 1.31 -6.67
CA ARG A 53 -18.32 1.14 -5.58
C ARG A 53 -18.40 2.43 -4.76
N PRO A 54 -19.50 2.69 -4.04
CA PRO A 54 -19.67 3.93 -3.28
C PRO A 54 -18.50 4.26 -2.34
N TRP A 55 -17.92 3.25 -1.68
CA TRP A 55 -16.78 3.41 -0.77
C TRP A 55 -15.41 3.50 -1.46
N GLU A 56 -15.32 3.25 -2.76
CA GLU A 56 -14.09 3.40 -3.55
C GLU A 56 -13.96 4.80 -4.15
N ARG A 57 -15.05 5.58 -4.16
CA ARG A 57 -15.05 6.93 -4.72
C ARG A 57 -14.03 7.81 -3.98
N PRO A 58 -13.38 8.76 -4.68
CA PRO A 58 -12.47 9.72 -4.06
C PRO A 58 -13.11 10.36 -2.84
N TRP A 59 -12.38 10.38 -1.73
CA TRP A 59 -12.79 11.18 -0.58
C TRP A 59 -12.46 12.64 -0.86
N ASP A 60 -13.41 13.54 -0.59
CA ASP A 60 -13.21 14.98 -0.71
C ASP A 60 -12.48 15.53 0.51
N VAL A 61 -11.22 15.10 0.68
CA VAL A 61 -10.33 15.55 1.77
C VAL A 61 -9.00 15.97 1.17
N THR A 62 -8.51 17.13 1.62
CA THR A 62 -7.17 17.61 1.31
C THR A 62 -6.25 17.28 2.49
N PRO A 63 -5.09 16.63 2.27
CA PRO A 63 -4.18 16.22 3.34
C PRO A 63 -3.48 17.40 4.03
#